data_AF-A0A0D3CSB2-F1
#
_entry.id   AF-A0A0D3CSB2-F1
#
_cell.length_a   1.000
_cell.length_b   1.000
_cell.length_c   1.000
_cell.angle_alpha   90.00
_cell.angle_beta   90.00
_cell.angle_gamma   90.00
#
_symmetry.space_group_name_H-M   'P 1'
#
loop_
_entity.id
_entity.type
_entity.pdbx_description
1 polymer ?
#
loop_
_entity_poly.entity_id
_entity_poly.type
_entity_poly.pdbx_seq_one_letter_code
_entity_poly.pdbx_strand_id
1 'polypeptide(L)'
;MGERLTSRVRLSLFSAVLSNEVGWFDMEDNNTGSLTSILAADATLVRSSLADRLSRIVQNLSLTFTALAVAFFYSWRVAAVVTACFPLLIAASRTEQLFLKGFGGDYTRAYSKATSVAREAIENIRTVASFGAEKTISEQFACELRKPTKNAFLRGHISGFGYGLSQCLAFCSYALGLWYISVLKREETNFADSIKSFMVLLVTACSVAETLALTPDIVKGTQAL
;
A
#
# COMPACT_ATOMS: atom_id res chain seq x y z
N MET A 1 -6.35 17.47 19.36
CA MET A 1 -4.86 17.51 19.34
C MET A 1 -4.30 17.81 17.95
N GLY A 2 -4.85 17.22 16.89
CA GLY A 2 -4.40 17.47 15.51
C GLY A 2 -4.33 18.95 15.10
N GLU A 3 -5.38 19.73 15.26
CA GLU A 3 -5.40 21.14 14.84
C GLU A 3 -4.30 22.00 15.47
N ARG A 4 -3.96 21.75 16.74
CA ARG A 4 -2.84 22.42 17.42
C ARG A 4 -1.49 22.08 16.80
N LEU A 5 -1.31 20.83 16.35
CA LEU A 5 -0.11 20.40 15.63
C LEU A 5 -0.05 21.04 14.23
N THR A 6 -1.18 21.13 13.51
CA THR A 6 -1.23 21.84 12.21
C THR A 6 -0.82 23.29 12.38
N SER A 7 -1.35 23.96 13.41
CA SER A 7 -1.05 25.36 13.67
C SER A 7 0.45 25.56 13.96
N ARG A 8 1.07 24.69 14.77
CA ARG A 8 2.52 24.74 15.02
C ARG A 8 3.35 24.50 13.76
N VAL A 9 3.01 23.49 12.96
CA VAL A 9 3.73 23.19 11.71
C VAL A 9 3.59 24.34 10.72
N ARG A 10 2.38 24.88 10.54
CA ARG A 10 2.15 26.05 9.68
C ARG A 10 2.91 27.28 10.14
N LEU A 11 2.94 27.56 11.44
CA LEU A 11 3.69 28.69 12.00
C LEU A 11 5.20 28.50 11.80
N SER A 12 5.72 27.30 12.02
CA SER A 12 7.14 26.99 11.80
C SER A 12 7.52 27.10 10.32
N LEU A 13 6.68 26.59 9.41
CA LEU A 13 6.93 26.66 7.97
C LEU A 13 6.85 28.10 7.46
N PHE A 14 5.85 28.86 7.93
CA PHE A 14 5.71 30.27 7.59
C PHE A 14 6.89 31.10 8.11
N SER A 15 7.34 30.85 9.34
CA SER A 15 8.53 31.50 9.88
C SER A 15 9.80 31.17 9.08
N ALA A 16 9.96 29.92 8.62
CA ALA A 16 11.10 29.51 7.81
C ALA A 16 11.08 30.16 6.43
N VAL A 17 9.91 30.22 5.78
CA VAL A 17 9.72 30.93 4.51
C VAL A 17 10.13 32.40 4.63
N LEU A 18 9.67 33.09 5.68
CA LEU A 18 10.00 34.50 5.90
C LEU A 18 11.49 34.77 6.20
N SER A 19 12.23 33.75 6.65
CA SER A 19 13.67 33.89 6.93
C SER A 19 14.57 33.68 5.71
N ASN A 20 14.01 33.30 4.56
CA ASN A 20 14.78 33.14 3.32
C ASN A 20 15.19 34.49 2.71
N GLU A 21 16.26 34.46 1.92
CA GLU A 21 16.78 35.61 1.19
C GLU A 21 15.84 36.05 0.06
N VAL A 22 15.92 37.32 -0.34
CA VAL A 22 15.05 37.90 -1.37
C VAL A 22 15.17 37.15 -2.71
N GLY A 23 16.38 36.72 -3.09
CA GLY A 23 16.60 35.95 -4.33
C GLY A 23 15.96 34.56 -4.34
N TRP A 24 15.56 34.02 -3.18
CA TRP A 24 14.79 32.78 -3.10
C TRP A 24 13.35 32.97 -3.59
N PHE A 25 12.76 34.14 -3.33
CA PHE A 25 11.41 34.49 -3.80
C PHE A 25 11.36 34.84 -5.29
N ASP A 26 12.50 35.15 -5.90
CA ASP A 26 12.61 35.45 -7.34
C ASP A 26 12.64 34.17 -8.21
N MET A 27 12.75 32.98 -7.61
CA MET A 27 12.68 31.71 -8.34
C MET A 27 11.24 31.42 -8.80
N GLU A 28 11.06 31.00 -10.06
CA GLU A 28 9.74 30.71 -10.65
C GLU A 28 8.93 29.65 -9.86
N ASP A 29 9.62 28.71 -9.22
CA ASP A 29 9.01 27.67 -8.38
C ASP A 29 8.41 28.22 -7.08
N ASN A 30 8.92 29.35 -6.58
CA ASN A 30 8.58 29.97 -5.30
C ASN A 30 7.60 31.15 -5.45
N ASN A 31 6.66 31.05 -6.39
CA ASN A 31 5.63 32.07 -6.52
C ASN A 31 4.64 32.05 -5.33
N THR A 32 4.03 33.18 -5.03
CA THR A 32 3.10 33.35 -3.89
C THR A 32 1.95 32.33 -3.86
N GLY A 33 1.43 31.93 -5.03
CA GLY A 33 0.41 30.90 -5.20
C GLY A 33 0.91 29.47 -4.93
N SER A 34 2.16 29.13 -5.31
CA SER A 34 2.75 27.82 -4.99
C SER A 34 3.00 27.73 -3.49
N LEU A 35 3.57 28.76 -2.87
CA LEU A 35 3.84 28.81 -1.44
C LEU A 35 2.58 28.74 -0.58
N THR A 36 1.53 29.47 -0.96
CA THR A 36 0.25 29.42 -0.23
C THR A 36 -0.41 28.06 -0.37
N SER A 37 -0.28 27.41 -1.53
CA SER A 37 -0.71 26.02 -1.72
C SER A 37 0.07 25.05 -0.84
N ILE A 38 1.41 25.14 -0.79
CA ILE A 38 2.28 24.34 0.08
C ILE A 38 1.92 24.53 1.56
N LEU A 39 1.75 25.78 2.00
CA LEU A 39 1.41 26.10 3.39
C LEU A 39 0.01 25.57 3.79
N ALA A 40 -0.94 25.54 2.84
CA ALA A 40 -2.28 25.02 3.05
C ALA A 40 -2.34 23.49 3.01
N ALA A 41 -1.84 22.89 1.93
CA ALA A 41 -1.94 21.48 1.60
C ALA A 41 -0.88 20.63 2.30
N ASP A 42 0.41 20.99 2.22
CA ASP A 42 1.48 20.13 2.74
C ASP A 42 1.49 20.11 4.26
N ALA A 43 1.23 21.24 4.92
CA ALA A 43 1.14 21.27 6.38
C ALA A 43 -0.03 20.43 6.94
N THR A 44 -1.12 20.27 6.17
CA THR A 44 -2.25 19.41 6.57
C THR A 44 -2.01 17.95 6.21
N LEU A 45 -1.39 17.67 5.06
CA LEU A 45 -1.00 16.34 4.61
C LEU A 45 0.06 15.70 5.51
N VAL A 46 1.07 16.46 5.93
CA VAL A 46 2.12 15.99 6.85
C VAL A 46 1.51 15.62 8.20
N ARG A 47 0.58 16.43 8.72
CA ARG A 47 -0.10 16.12 9.98
C ARG A 47 -0.96 14.87 9.89
N SER A 48 -1.90 14.83 8.95
CA SER A 48 -2.86 13.71 8.85
C SER A 48 -2.12 12.42 8.52
N SER A 49 -1.10 12.49 7.67
CA SER A 49 -0.31 11.33 7.30
C SER A 49 0.61 10.84 8.41
N LEU A 50 1.24 11.71 9.20
CA LEU A 50 2.18 11.25 10.22
C LEU A 50 1.46 10.87 11.53
N ALA A 51 0.56 11.72 12.02
CA ALA A 51 -0.09 11.50 13.31
C ALA A 51 -1.09 10.35 13.27
N ASP A 52 -1.92 10.25 12.24
CA ASP A 52 -2.94 9.20 12.17
C ASP A 52 -2.31 7.84 11.87
N ARG A 53 -1.22 7.80 11.09
CA ARG A 53 -0.52 6.55 10.79
C ARG A 53 0.27 6.02 11.98
N LEU A 54 0.99 6.88 12.71
CA LEU A 54 1.65 6.49 13.95
C LEU A 54 0.65 5.99 15.00
N SER A 55 -0.49 6.68 15.13
CA SER A 55 -1.56 6.26 16.05
C SER A 55 -2.10 4.88 15.71
N ARG A 56 -2.33 4.59 14.41
CA ARG A 56 -2.74 3.26 13.95
C ARG A 56 -1.69 2.19 14.22
N ILE A 57 -0.40 2.48 14.05
CA ILE A 57 0.68 1.53 14.36
C ILE A 57 0.67 1.18 15.84
N VAL A 58 0.63 2.18 16.72
CA VAL A 58 0.59 1.96 18.18
C VAL A 58 -0.65 1.18 18.58
N GLN A 59 -1.81 1.53 18.01
CA GLN A 59 -3.07 0.80 18.24
C GLN A 59 -2.96 -0.67 17.81
N ASN A 60 -2.43 -0.94 16.63
CA ASN A 60 -2.34 -2.29 16.10
C ASN A 60 -1.27 -3.13 16.80
N LEU A 61 -0.17 -2.52 17.26
CA LEU A 61 0.80 -3.18 18.14
C LEU A 61 0.16 -3.56 19.49
N SER A 62 -0.57 -2.62 20.11
CA SER A 62 -1.31 -2.88 21.35
C SER A 62 -2.36 -3.98 21.18
N LEU A 63 -3.11 -3.95 20.08
CA LEU A 63 -4.11 -4.97 19.74
C LEU A 63 -3.46 -6.34 19.57
N THR A 64 -2.35 -6.42 18.83
CA THR A 64 -1.64 -7.68 18.58
C THR A 64 -1.11 -8.30 19.88
N PHE A 65 -0.50 -7.47 20.73
CA PHE A 65 0.01 -7.95 22.03
C PHE A 65 -1.12 -8.44 22.93
N THR A 66 -2.21 -7.68 23.02
CA THR A 66 -3.37 -8.04 23.84
C THR A 66 -4.04 -9.32 23.31
N ALA A 67 -4.21 -9.44 22.00
CA ALA A 67 -4.82 -10.61 21.37
C ALA A 67 -3.98 -11.88 21.56
N LEU A 68 -2.66 -11.79 21.42
CA LEU A 68 -1.76 -12.91 21.71
C LEU A 68 -1.85 -13.32 23.17
N ALA A 69 -1.77 -12.37 24.11
CA ALA A 69 -1.86 -12.67 25.54
C ALA A 69 -3.19 -13.38 25.91
N VAL A 70 -4.31 -12.86 25.40
CA VAL A 70 -5.64 -13.45 25.62
C VAL A 70 -5.76 -14.84 25.00
N ALA A 71 -5.26 -15.04 23.77
CA ALA A 71 -5.31 -16.32 23.08
C ALA A 71 -4.50 -17.41 23.80
N PHE A 72 -3.30 -17.08 24.27
CA PHE A 72 -2.45 -17.99 25.05
C PHE A 72 -3.06 -18.31 26.42
N PHE A 73 -3.79 -17.38 27.04
CA PHE A 73 -4.46 -17.60 28.33
C PHE A 73 -5.60 -18.62 28.23
N TYR A 74 -6.43 -18.54 27.18
CA TYR A 74 -7.55 -19.48 27.01
C TYR A 74 -7.12 -20.88 26.54
N SER A 75 -6.26 -20.96 25.51
CA SER A 75 -5.84 -22.26 24.96
C SER A 75 -4.47 -22.17 24.29
N TRP A 76 -3.42 -22.43 25.06
CA TRP A 76 -2.04 -22.38 24.57
C TRP A 76 -1.76 -23.33 23.40
N ARG A 77 -2.43 -24.50 23.35
CA ARG A 77 -2.29 -25.49 22.27
C ARG A 77 -2.80 -24.97 20.92
N VAL A 78 -4.00 -24.40 20.89
CA VAL A 78 -4.60 -23.84 19.66
C VAL A 78 -3.88 -22.56 19.27
N ALA A 79 -3.56 -21.71 20.25
CA ALA A 79 -2.83 -20.47 20.01
C ALA A 79 -1.48 -20.75 19.31
N ALA A 80 -0.69 -21.73 19.78
CA ALA A 80 0.59 -22.07 19.16
C ALA A 80 0.47 -22.49 17.68
N VAL A 81 -0.52 -23.32 17.34
CA VAL A 81 -0.75 -23.76 15.96
C VAL A 81 -1.16 -22.58 15.07
N VAL A 82 -2.05 -21.73 15.55
CA VAL A 82 -2.51 -20.56 14.78
C VAL A 82 -1.38 -19.55 14.63
N THR A 83 -0.59 -19.29 15.68
CA THR A 83 0.61 -18.43 15.63
C THR A 83 1.66 -18.95 14.63
N ALA A 84 1.81 -20.26 14.46
CA ALA A 84 2.67 -20.79 13.40
C ALA A 84 2.13 -20.48 11.98
N CYS A 85 0.81 -20.37 11.83
CA CYS A 85 0.15 -19.97 10.58
C CYS A 85 0.06 -18.45 10.37
N PHE A 86 0.34 -17.61 11.38
CA PHE A 86 0.31 -16.14 11.24
C PHE A 86 1.10 -15.59 10.04
N PRO A 87 2.37 -15.96 9.78
CA PRO A 87 3.12 -15.40 8.66
C PRO A 87 2.46 -15.73 7.31
N LEU A 88 1.81 -16.88 7.20
CA LEU A 88 1.10 -17.31 6.00
C LEU A 88 -0.16 -16.46 5.76
N LEU A 89 -0.93 -16.19 6.81
CA LEU A 89 -2.11 -15.33 6.75
C LEU A 89 -1.75 -13.88 6.40
N ILE A 90 -0.70 -13.36 7.03
CA ILE A 90 -0.18 -12.02 6.73
C ILE A 90 0.26 -11.97 5.26
N ALA A 91 0.99 -12.97 4.77
CA ALA A 91 1.41 -13.03 3.37
C ALA A 91 0.21 -13.02 2.41
N ALA A 92 -0.83 -13.80 2.68
CA ALA A 92 -2.04 -13.84 1.86
C ALA A 92 -2.74 -12.48 1.79
N SER A 93 -3.04 -11.86 2.94
CA SER A 93 -3.66 -10.54 3.00
C SER A 93 -2.79 -9.46 2.35
N ARG A 94 -1.46 -9.56 2.44
CA ARG A 94 -0.55 -8.66 1.71
C ARG A 94 -0.69 -8.84 0.20
N THR A 95 -0.68 -10.07 -0.31
CA THR A 95 -0.85 -10.32 -1.75
C THR A 95 -2.19 -9.81 -2.27
N GLU A 96 -3.26 -9.92 -1.48
CA GLU A 96 -4.57 -9.36 -1.80
C GLU A 96 -4.52 -7.84 -1.97
N GLN A 97 -3.90 -7.13 -1.03
CA GLN A 97 -3.77 -5.67 -1.13
C GLN A 97 -2.88 -5.24 -2.29
N LEU A 98 -1.80 -5.98 -2.57
CA LEU A 98 -0.97 -5.71 -3.76
C LEU A 98 -1.75 -5.96 -5.05
N PHE A 99 -2.61 -6.97 -5.08
CA PHE A 99 -3.46 -7.25 -6.23
C PHE A 99 -4.50 -6.13 -6.45
N LEU A 100 -5.16 -5.69 -5.38
CA LEU A 100 -6.14 -4.58 -5.39
C LEU A 100 -5.50 -3.24 -5.78
N LYS A 101 -4.28 -2.95 -5.31
CA LYS A 101 -3.53 -1.73 -5.71
C LYS A 101 -3.11 -1.76 -7.18
N GLY A 102 -3.29 -2.87 -7.89
CA GLY A 102 -2.83 -3.08 -9.25
C GLY A 102 -1.35 -3.45 -9.26
N PHE A 103 -0.98 -4.41 -10.11
CA PHE A 103 0.37 -4.95 -10.19
C PHE A 103 1.40 -3.82 -10.32
N GLY A 104 2.16 -3.57 -9.25
CA GLY A 104 3.18 -2.53 -9.19
C GLY A 104 4.29 -2.80 -10.20
N GLY A 105 4.21 -2.18 -11.37
CA GLY A 105 5.29 -2.07 -12.32
C GLY A 105 5.55 -0.60 -12.61
N ASP A 106 6.75 -0.29 -13.10
CA ASP A 106 7.04 1.04 -13.63
C ASP A 106 6.27 1.24 -14.95
N TYR A 107 4.94 1.39 -14.90
CA TYR A 107 4.10 1.66 -16.06
C TYR A 107 4.61 2.89 -16.79
N THR A 108 5.01 3.93 -16.06
CA THR A 108 5.62 5.14 -16.62
C THR A 108 6.84 4.83 -17.49
N ARG A 109 7.75 3.94 -17.03
CA ARG A 109 8.91 3.54 -17.84
C ARG A 109 8.54 2.60 -18.98
N ALA A 110 7.66 1.63 -18.73
CA ALA A 110 7.23 0.64 -19.71
C ALA A 110 6.47 1.28 -20.89
N TYR A 111 5.69 2.33 -20.64
CA TYR A 111 4.95 3.08 -21.65
C TYR A 111 5.66 4.34 -22.14
N SER A 112 6.78 4.74 -21.52
CA SER A 112 7.52 5.98 -21.84
C SER A 112 7.77 6.17 -23.34
N LYS A 113 8.20 5.11 -24.03
CA LYS A 113 8.48 5.15 -25.48
C LYS A 113 7.23 5.37 -26.32
N ALA A 114 6.16 4.62 -26.02
CA ALA A 114 4.88 4.79 -26.71
C ALA A 114 4.30 6.19 -26.45
N THR A 115 4.37 6.68 -25.21
CA THR A 115 3.97 8.03 -24.84
C THR A 115 4.82 9.09 -25.56
N SER A 116 6.13 8.89 -25.69
CA SER A 116 7.01 9.82 -26.42
C SER A 116 6.62 9.92 -27.90
N VAL A 117 6.38 8.78 -28.56
CA VAL A 117 5.95 8.73 -29.97
C VAL A 117 4.59 9.42 -30.15
N ALA A 118 3.63 9.14 -29.26
CA ALA A 118 2.34 9.82 -29.28
C ALA A 118 2.46 11.32 -29.04
N ARG A 119 3.32 11.74 -28.08
CA ARG A 119 3.56 13.14 -27.77
C ARG A 119 4.12 13.89 -28.98
N GLU A 120 5.16 13.36 -29.62
CA GLU A 120 5.79 13.96 -30.79
C GLU A 120 4.81 14.11 -31.96
N ALA A 121 3.97 13.10 -32.19
CA ALA A 121 2.94 13.11 -33.23
C ALA A 121 1.84 14.16 -32.96
N ILE A 122 1.43 14.32 -31.70
CA ILE A 122 0.40 15.30 -31.30
C ILE A 122 0.96 16.72 -31.37
N GLU A 123 2.18 16.94 -30.86
CA GLU A 123 2.86 18.24 -30.93
C GLU A 123 3.03 18.72 -32.38
N ASN A 124 3.27 17.80 -33.32
CA ASN A 124 3.51 18.10 -34.73
C ASN A 124 2.37 17.65 -35.66
N ILE A 125 1.12 17.68 -35.19
CA ILE A 125 -0.02 17.10 -35.92
C ILE A 125 -0.23 17.66 -37.33
N ARG A 126 0.04 18.96 -37.53
CA ARG A 126 -0.05 19.61 -38.86
C ARG A 126 0.95 19.02 -39.85
N THR A 127 2.16 18.72 -39.38
CA THR A 127 3.22 18.08 -40.17
C THR A 127 2.82 16.67 -40.55
N VAL A 128 2.34 15.88 -39.58
CA VAL A 128 1.89 14.50 -39.82
C VAL A 128 0.75 14.45 -40.84
N ALA A 129 -0.24 15.33 -40.71
CA ALA A 129 -1.36 15.43 -41.64
C ALA A 129 -0.91 15.88 -43.04
N SER A 130 0.02 16.84 -43.13
CA SER A 130 0.55 17.32 -44.42
C SER A 130 1.31 16.25 -45.22
N PHE A 131 1.97 15.32 -44.52
CA PHE A 131 2.67 14.18 -45.13
C PHE A 131 1.79 12.92 -45.25
N GLY A 132 0.56 12.93 -44.73
CA GLY A 132 -0.32 11.75 -44.71
C GLY A 132 0.24 10.57 -43.90
N ALA A 133 1.15 10.82 -42.96
CA ALA A 133 1.91 9.78 -42.26
C ALA A 133 1.19 9.18 -41.02
N GLU A 134 -0.09 9.50 -40.84
CA GLU A 134 -0.91 9.09 -39.69
C GLU A 134 -0.90 7.58 -39.46
N LYS A 135 -1.01 6.81 -40.55
CA LYS A 135 -1.01 5.34 -40.50
C LYS A 135 0.34 4.79 -40.03
N THR A 136 1.43 5.34 -40.54
CA THR A 136 2.80 4.92 -40.17
C THR A 136 3.08 5.20 -38.69
N ILE A 137 2.69 6.36 -38.19
CA ILE A 137 2.84 6.70 -36.76
C ILE A 137 1.98 5.79 -35.89
N SER A 138 0.75 5.49 -36.32
CA SER A 138 -0.14 4.55 -35.62
C SER A 138 0.47 3.15 -35.52
N GLU A 139 1.05 2.65 -36.61
CA GLU A 139 1.75 1.35 -36.62
C GLU A 139 2.99 1.36 -35.71
N GLN A 140 3.75 2.45 -35.68
CA GLN A 140 4.92 2.61 -34.80
C GLN A 140 4.51 2.64 -33.33
N PHE A 141 3.44 3.36 -32.99
CA PHE A 141 2.85 3.37 -31.65
C PHE A 141 2.39 1.96 -31.23
N ALA A 142 1.67 1.25 -32.10
CA ALA A 142 1.25 -0.13 -31.86
C ALA A 142 2.43 -1.09 -31.65
N CYS A 143 3.54 -0.90 -32.39
CA CYS A 143 4.76 -1.67 -32.24
C CYS A 143 5.41 -1.47 -30.85
N GLU A 144 5.54 -0.21 -30.41
CA GLU A 144 6.09 0.12 -29.08
C GLU A 144 5.20 -0.39 -27.94
N LEU A 145 3.88 -0.45 -28.12
CA LEU A 145 2.92 -1.02 -27.18
C LEU A 145 2.96 -2.56 -27.06
N ARG A 146 3.48 -3.26 -28.06
CA ARG A 146 3.47 -4.73 -28.07
C ARG A 146 4.33 -5.33 -26.94
N LYS A 147 5.44 -4.67 -26.59
CA LYS A 147 6.33 -5.08 -25.50
C LYS A 147 5.67 -4.92 -24.11
N PRO A 148 5.16 -3.74 -23.71
CA PRO A 148 4.49 -3.58 -22.42
C PRO A 148 3.25 -4.46 -22.30
N THR A 149 2.48 -4.67 -23.37
CA THR A 149 1.30 -5.56 -23.35
C THR A 149 1.68 -7.03 -23.08
N LYS A 150 2.73 -7.55 -23.73
CA LYS A 150 3.21 -8.91 -23.46
C LYS A 150 3.73 -9.07 -22.02
N ASN A 151 4.48 -8.08 -21.54
CA ASN A 151 5.01 -8.09 -20.18
C ASN A 151 3.89 -7.99 -19.14
N ALA A 152 2.86 -7.18 -19.41
CA ALA A 152 1.67 -7.07 -18.57
C ALA A 152 0.93 -8.41 -18.47
N PHE A 153 0.78 -9.13 -19.59
CA PHE A 153 0.12 -10.43 -19.60
C PHE A 153 0.89 -11.48 -18.77
N LEU A 154 2.21 -11.58 -18.98
CA LEU A 154 3.05 -12.51 -18.22
C LEU A 154 3.05 -12.18 -16.71
N ARG A 155 3.18 -10.89 -16.37
CA ARG A 155 3.14 -10.42 -14.98
C ARG A 155 1.79 -10.67 -14.33
N GLY A 156 0.70 -10.44 -15.06
CA GLY A 156 -0.66 -10.72 -14.62
C GLY A 156 -0.86 -12.21 -14.31
N HIS A 157 -0.36 -13.10 -15.16
CA HIS A 157 -0.45 -14.54 -14.93
C HIS A 157 0.36 -14.99 -13.70
N ILE A 158 1.62 -14.53 -13.59
CA ILE A 158 2.50 -14.89 -12.48
C ILE A 158 1.91 -14.43 -11.14
N SER A 159 1.48 -13.18 -11.03
CA SER A 159 0.95 -12.70 -9.75
C SER A 159 -0.52 -13.07 -9.52
N GLY A 160 -1.29 -13.40 -10.56
CA GLY A 160 -2.58 -14.08 -10.40
C GLY A 160 -2.43 -15.47 -9.80
N PHE A 161 -1.48 -16.26 -10.30
CA PHE A 161 -1.14 -17.57 -9.71
C PHE A 161 -0.60 -17.42 -8.27
N GLY A 162 0.30 -16.46 -8.04
CA GLY A 162 0.83 -16.18 -6.70
C GLY A 162 -0.26 -15.78 -5.69
N TYR A 163 -1.23 -14.95 -6.12
CA TYR A 163 -2.38 -14.58 -5.30
C TYR A 163 -3.28 -15.78 -5.00
N GLY A 164 -3.63 -16.57 -6.02
CA GLY A 164 -4.45 -17.77 -5.85
C GLY A 164 -3.81 -18.81 -4.92
N LEU A 165 -2.49 -19.03 -5.05
CA LEU A 165 -1.75 -19.93 -4.17
C LEU A 165 -1.73 -19.43 -2.73
N SER A 166 -1.48 -18.13 -2.52
CA SER A 166 -1.45 -17.54 -1.18
C SER A 166 -2.82 -17.64 -0.51
N GLN A 167 -3.90 -17.40 -1.26
CA GLN A 167 -5.27 -17.51 -0.76
C GLN A 167 -5.67 -18.96 -0.45
N CYS A 168 -5.27 -19.91 -1.29
CA CYS A 168 -5.47 -21.33 -1.05
C CYS A 168 -4.80 -21.76 0.27
N LEU A 169 -3.53 -21.37 0.47
CA LEU A 169 -2.78 -21.66 1.69
C LEU A 169 -3.42 -21.03 2.94
N ALA A 170 -3.98 -19.82 2.83
CA ALA A 170 -4.73 -19.19 3.92
C ALA A 170 -5.96 -20.02 4.31
N PHE A 171 -6.80 -20.43 3.34
CA PHE A 171 -7.95 -21.28 3.62
C PHE A 171 -7.55 -22.65 4.18
N CYS A 172 -6.46 -23.26 3.69
CA CYS A 172 -5.91 -24.48 4.27
C CYS A 172 -5.50 -24.28 5.74
N SER A 173 -4.93 -23.14 6.10
CA SER A 173 -4.56 -22.85 7.49
C SER A 173 -5.80 -22.70 8.41
N TYR A 174 -6.89 -22.12 7.90
CA TYR A 174 -8.17 -22.07 8.62
C TYR A 174 -8.76 -23.45 8.82
N ALA A 175 -8.73 -24.29 7.77
CA ALA A 175 -9.19 -25.67 7.85
C ALA A 175 -8.36 -26.49 8.86
N LEU A 176 -7.03 -26.33 8.88
CA LEU A 176 -6.15 -26.97 9.86
C LEU A 176 -6.44 -26.51 11.28
N GLY A 177 -6.66 -25.21 11.50
CA GLY A 177 -7.02 -24.67 12.81
C GLY A 177 -8.34 -25.26 13.34
N LEU A 178 -9.38 -25.29 12.51
CA LEU A 178 -10.67 -25.87 12.87
C LEU A 178 -10.60 -27.39 13.07
N TRP A 179 -9.84 -28.10 12.23
CA TRP A 179 -9.60 -29.53 12.39
C TRP A 179 -8.91 -29.83 13.73
N TYR A 180 -7.88 -29.06 14.08
CA TYR A 180 -7.18 -29.22 15.36
C TYR A 180 -8.09 -28.95 16.57
N ILE A 181 -8.93 -27.91 16.50
CA ILE A 181 -9.95 -27.64 17.53
C ILE A 181 -10.92 -28.82 17.68
N SER A 182 -11.33 -29.43 16.56
CA SER A 182 -12.20 -30.61 16.55
C SER A 182 -11.55 -31.84 17.20
N VAL A 183 -10.26 -32.05 16.97
CA VAL A 183 -9.49 -33.12 17.63
C VAL A 183 -9.38 -32.85 19.14
N LEU A 184 -9.07 -31.61 19.53
CA LEU A 184 -8.91 -31.20 20.93
C LEU A 184 -10.22 -31.29 21.75
N LYS A 185 -11.37 -31.25 21.08
CA LYS A 185 -12.68 -31.53 21.69
C LYS A 185 -12.81 -32.98 22.20
N ARG A 186 -12.11 -33.94 21.59
CA ARG A 186 -12.11 -35.34 22.06
C ARG A 186 -11.32 -35.53 23.36
N GLU A 187 -10.46 -34.59 23.72
CA GLU A 187 -9.60 -34.63 24.91
C GLU A 187 -10.14 -33.80 26.10
N GLU A 188 -11.47 -33.56 26.16
CA GLU A 188 -12.18 -32.85 27.26
C GLU A 188 -11.84 -31.35 27.45
N THR A 189 -11.44 -30.65 26.39
CA THR A 189 -11.18 -29.20 26.45
C THR A 189 -12.44 -28.38 26.12
N ASN A 190 -12.63 -27.23 26.78
CA ASN A 190 -13.73 -26.30 26.48
C ASN A 190 -13.66 -25.80 25.03
N PHE A 191 -14.55 -26.32 24.18
CA PHE A 191 -14.65 -25.95 22.77
C PHE A 191 -14.88 -24.45 22.56
N ALA A 192 -15.68 -23.83 23.44
CA ALA A 192 -15.98 -22.40 23.40
C ALA A 192 -14.70 -21.55 23.53
N ASP A 193 -13.80 -21.91 24.43
CA ASP A 193 -12.58 -21.13 24.68
C ASP A 193 -11.53 -21.33 23.57
N SER A 194 -11.52 -22.52 22.94
CA SER A 194 -10.70 -22.80 21.77
C SER A 194 -11.14 -22.00 20.54
N ILE A 195 -12.46 -21.90 20.28
CA ILE A 195 -13.00 -21.06 19.20
C ILE A 195 -12.77 -19.57 19.46
N LYS A 196 -12.95 -19.10 20.71
CA LYS A 196 -12.66 -17.70 21.06
C LYS A 196 -11.21 -17.34 20.75
N SER A 197 -10.26 -18.18 21.17
CA SER A 197 -8.83 -18.00 20.89
C SER A 197 -8.57 -17.94 19.38
N PHE A 198 -9.14 -18.87 18.61
CA PHE A 198 -9.04 -18.88 17.15
C PHE A 198 -9.58 -17.60 16.50
N MET A 199 -10.79 -17.16 16.85
CA MET A 199 -11.42 -15.96 16.26
C MET A 199 -10.65 -14.67 16.59
N VAL A 200 -10.18 -14.53 17.84
CA VAL A 200 -9.36 -13.38 18.25
C VAL A 200 -8.07 -13.31 17.43
N LEU A 201 -7.39 -14.45 17.25
CA LEU A 201 -6.16 -14.52 16.48
C LEU A 201 -6.37 -14.27 14.98
N LEU A 202 -7.47 -14.76 14.40
CA LEU A 202 -7.83 -14.50 13.01
C LEU A 202 -8.03 -13.01 12.71
N VAL A 203 -8.87 -12.34 13.51
CA VAL A 203 -9.14 -10.91 13.34
C VAL A 203 -7.85 -10.10 13.50
N THR A 204 -7.02 -10.48 14.46
CA THR A 204 -5.71 -9.84 14.70
C THR A 204 -4.78 -9.99 13.51
N ALA A 205 -4.72 -11.18 12.87
CA ALA A 205 -3.88 -11.40 11.70
C ALA A 205 -4.26 -10.46 10.54
N CYS A 206 -5.55 -10.23 10.31
CA CYS A 206 -6.03 -9.26 9.31
C CYS A 206 -5.63 -7.82 9.67
N SER A 207 -5.84 -7.38 10.90
CA SER A 207 -5.45 -6.01 11.34
C SER A 207 -3.94 -5.77 11.24
N VAL A 208 -3.14 -6.78 11.56
CA VAL A 208 -1.67 -6.73 11.40
C VAL A 208 -1.29 -6.61 9.92
N ALA A 209 -1.91 -7.41 9.04
CA ALA A 209 -1.64 -7.37 7.61
C ALA A 209 -1.93 -6.00 6.98
N GLU A 210 -3.05 -5.36 7.35
CA GLU A 210 -3.41 -4.01 6.92
C GLU A 210 -2.36 -2.98 7.35
N THR A 211 -1.93 -3.03 8.61
CA THR A 211 -0.90 -2.12 9.16
C THR A 211 0.41 -2.25 8.40
N LEU A 212 0.82 -3.50 8.22
CA LEU A 212 2.03 -3.88 7.52
C LEU A 212 1.97 -3.33 6.08
N ALA A 213 0.82 -3.44 5.41
CA ALA A 213 0.66 -2.93 4.05
C ALA A 213 0.78 -1.41 3.90
N LEU A 214 0.48 -0.66 4.95
CA LEU A 214 0.63 0.80 4.99
C LEU A 214 2.06 1.25 5.33
N THR A 215 2.90 0.36 5.88
CA THR A 215 4.26 0.65 6.33
C THR A 215 5.22 1.15 5.22
N PRO A 216 5.30 0.54 4.03
CA PRO A 216 6.23 1.02 2.98
C PRO A 216 5.86 2.40 2.42
N ASP A 217 4.56 2.74 2.39
CA ASP A 217 4.10 4.07 1.99
C ASP A 217 4.51 5.15 3.02
N ILE A 218 4.69 4.77 4.29
CA ILE A 218 5.14 5.64 5.39
C ILE A 218 6.65 5.88 5.31
N VAL A 219 7.45 4.84 5.08
CA VAL A 219 8.91 4.97 4.95
C VAL A 219 9.27 5.87 3.77
N LYS A 220 8.59 5.69 2.62
CA LYS A 220 8.78 6.57 1.46
C LYS A 220 8.34 8.01 1.74
N GLY A 221 7.21 8.20 2.44
CA GLY A 221 6.74 9.54 2.84
C GLY A 221 7.66 10.25 3.83
N THR A 222 8.43 9.51 4.63
CA THR A 222 9.39 10.08 5.59
C THR A 222 10.74 10.39 4.95
N GLN A 223 11.12 9.68 3.87
CA GLN A 223 12.33 9.96 3.08
C GLN A 223 12.14 11.05 2.01
N ALA A 224 10.89 11.39 1.68
CA ALA A 224 10.55 12.44 0.72
C ALA A 224 10.34 13.83 1.39
N LEU A 225 10.39 13.89 2.72
CA LEU A 225 10.49 15.10 3.53
C LEU A 225 11.96 15.36 3.89
#